data_AF-A0A8T4YRH2-F1
#
_entry.id   AF-A0A8T4YRH2-F1
#
_cell.length_a   1.000
_cell.length_b   1.000
_cell.length_c   1.000
_cell.angle_alpha   90.00
_cell.angle_beta   90.00
_cell.angle_gamma   90.00
#
_symmetry.space_group_name_H-M   'P 1'
#
loop_
_entity.id
_entity.type
_entity.pdbx_description
1 polymer ?
#
loop_
_entity_poly.entity_id
_entity_poly.type
_entity_poly.pdbx_seq_one_letter_code
_entity_poly.pdbx_strand_id
1 'polypeptide(L)'
;AYRSEDWWMNSPKSVHARAGLDAGWETSEINTKEGYVIFRKVKNLQSLVPQKKREIEKPKKPFTPPHSRILHHKKPSKTKIARLYAKLKNMERQRAAPQKLRGDFKPKPAQEKRVFKQNTR
;
A
#
# COMPACT_ATOMS: atom_id res chain seq x y z
N ALA A 1 22.81 -34.01 31.55
CA ALA A 1 23.50 -32.79 31.08
C ALA A 1 23.01 -31.54 31.83
N TYR A 2 21.71 -31.22 31.85
CA TYR A 2 21.18 -29.97 32.46
C TYR A 2 21.30 -29.81 33.98
N ARG A 3 21.71 -30.86 34.72
CA ARG A 3 21.84 -30.86 36.19
C ARG A 3 23.25 -30.54 36.69
N SER A 4 24.19 -30.27 35.79
CA SER A 4 25.54 -29.82 36.15
C SER A 4 25.62 -28.30 35.98
N GLU A 5 26.26 -27.62 36.93
CA GLU A 5 26.51 -26.18 36.85
C GLU A 5 27.34 -25.82 35.62
N ASP A 6 28.29 -26.68 35.25
CA ASP A 6 29.12 -26.58 34.03
C ASP A 6 28.29 -26.48 32.74
N TRP A 7 27.07 -27.01 32.75
CA TRP A 7 26.15 -26.88 31.62
C TRP A 7 25.57 -25.47 31.52
N TRP A 8 25.45 -24.70 32.60
CA TRP A 8 24.87 -23.35 32.54
C TRP A 8 25.91 -22.23 32.47
N MET A 9 27.20 -22.58 32.58
CA MET A 9 28.30 -21.63 32.49
C MET A 9 28.44 -20.99 31.10
N ASN A 10 28.84 -19.72 31.09
CA ASN A 10 29.12 -18.94 29.89
C ASN A 10 30.47 -19.36 29.27
N SER A 11 30.53 -20.53 28.65
CA SER A 11 31.73 -21.03 27.96
C SER A 11 31.59 -20.90 26.43
N PRO A 12 32.50 -20.21 25.73
CA PRO A 12 32.47 -20.12 24.26
C PRO A 12 32.62 -21.48 23.55
N LYS A 13 33.16 -22.48 24.26
CA LYS A 13 33.34 -23.86 23.75
C LYS A 13 32.04 -24.66 23.77
N SER A 14 31.07 -24.22 24.57
CA SER A 14 29.77 -24.86 24.70
C SER A 14 28.81 -24.34 23.63
N VAL A 15 28.19 -25.25 22.88
CA VAL A 15 27.28 -24.90 21.78
C VAL A 15 26.04 -24.17 22.28
N HIS A 16 25.48 -24.58 23.43
CA HIS A 16 24.28 -23.94 23.99
C HIS A 16 24.59 -22.58 24.62
N ALA A 17 25.72 -22.47 25.34
CA ALA A 17 26.12 -21.19 25.92
C ALA A 17 26.43 -20.16 24.83
N ARG A 18 27.09 -20.60 23.75
CA ARG A 18 27.35 -19.77 22.57
C ARG A 18 26.08 -19.22 21.92
N ALA A 19 25.03 -20.03 21.78
CA ALA A 19 23.77 -19.56 21.23
C ALA A 19 23.10 -18.48 22.10
N GLY A 20 23.20 -18.60 23.43
CA GLY A 20 22.73 -17.58 24.38
C GLY A 20 23.55 -16.29 24.28
N LEU A 21 24.87 -16.41 24.25
CA LEU A 21 25.80 -15.29 24.11
C LEU A 21 25.61 -14.56 22.77
N ASP A 22 25.47 -15.28 21.65
CA ASP A 22 25.19 -14.72 20.33
C ASP A 22 23.85 -13.95 20.30
N ALA A 23 22.88 -14.38 21.12
CA ALA A 23 21.59 -13.71 21.30
C ALA A 23 21.62 -12.57 22.34
N GLY A 24 22.76 -12.32 22.99
CA GLY A 24 22.93 -11.26 23.97
C GLY A 24 22.48 -11.59 25.39
N TRP A 25 22.45 -12.88 25.74
CA TRP A 25 22.09 -13.36 27.07
C TRP A 25 23.31 -14.01 27.74
N GLU A 26 23.58 -13.60 28.98
CA GLU A 26 24.60 -14.19 29.83
C GLU A 26 23.95 -14.81 31.06
N THR A 27 24.40 -15.98 31.48
CA THR A 27 24.03 -16.56 32.76
C THR A 27 24.73 -15.78 33.88
N SER A 28 23.97 -15.25 34.85
CA SER A 28 24.50 -14.47 35.98
C SER A 28 24.66 -15.34 37.22
N GLU A 29 23.60 -16.06 37.58
CA GLU A 29 23.56 -16.91 38.78
C GLU A 29 23.00 -18.28 38.43
N ILE A 30 23.64 -19.33 38.95
CA ILE A 30 23.26 -20.73 38.73
C ILE A 30 23.05 -21.35 40.10
N ASN A 31 21.82 -21.72 40.44
CA ASN A 31 21.56 -22.52 41.63
C ASN A 31 20.88 -23.82 41.22
N THR A 32 21.71 -24.83 40.97
CA THR A 32 21.23 -26.14 40.55
C THR A 32 20.53 -26.91 41.69
N LYS A 33 20.77 -26.52 42.96
CA LYS A 33 20.12 -27.14 44.13
C LYS A 33 18.69 -26.65 44.29
N GLU A 34 18.47 -25.35 44.12
CA GLU A 34 17.14 -24.71 44.18
C GLU A 34 16.42 -24.76 42.82
N GLY A 35 17.13 -25.10 41.75
CA GLY A 35 16.57 -25.38 40.43
C GLY A 35 16.34 -24.15 39.55
N TYR A 36 17.03 -23.04 39.80
CA TYR A 36 16.93 -21.83 38.97
C TYR A 36 18.25 -21.38 38.36
N VAL A 37 18.11 -20.63 37.28
CA VAL A 37 19.20 -19.99 36.54
C VAL A 37 18.73 -18.59 36.17
N ILE A 38 19.51 -17.57 36.53
CA ILE A 38 19.19 -16.17 36.24
C ILE A 38 19.96 -15.74 35.00
N PHE A 39 19.24 -15.31 33.97
CA PHE A 39 19.81 -14.74 32.76
C PHE A 39 19.80 -13.21 32.82
N ARG A 40 20.92 -12.61 32.47
CA ARG A 40 21.07 -11.17 32.33
C ARG A 40 21.22 -10.82 30.84
N LYS A 41 20.43 -9.85 30.39
CA LYS A 41 20.51 -9.35 29.01
C LYS A 41 21.63 -8.32 28.89
N VAL A 42 22.62 -8.59 28.05
CA VAL A 42 23.73 -7.67 27.78
C VAL A 42 23.32 -6.72 26.66
N LYS A 43 23.14 -5.44 26.99
CA LYS A 43 22.61 -4.41 26.07
C LYS A 43 23.54 -4.06 24.90
N ASN A 44 24.79 -4.51 24.92
CA ASN A 44 25.86 -4.00 24.04
C ASN A 44 26.17 -4.87 22.81
N LEU A 45 25.46 -5.98 22.60
CA LEU A 45 25.59 -6.74 21.36
C LEU A 45 24.68 -6.12 20.30
N GLN A 46 25.14 -5.00 19.73
CA GLN A 46 24.70 -4.60 18.40
C GLN A 46 24.85 -5.85 17.53
N SER A 47 23.77 -6.28 16.88
CA SER A 47 23.72 -7.49 16.07
C SER A 47 24.75 -7.41 14.93
N LEU A 48 25.99 -7.80 15.21
CA LEU A 48 27.10 -7.83 14.25
C LEU A 48 26.94 -8.97 13.25
N VAL A 49 25.96 -9.84 13.44
CA VAL A 49 25.59 -10.86 12.47
C VAL A 49 24.50 -10.26 11.58
N PRO A 50 24.81 -9.81 10.35
CA PRO A 50 23.76 -9.61 9.36
C PRO A 50 23.03 -10.95 9.27
N GLN A 51 21.74 -10.97 9.56
CA GLN A 51 20.92 -12.15 9.29
C GLN A 51 21.06 -12.42 7.80
N LYS A 52 21.94 -13.36 7.45
CA LYS A 52 22.10 -13.85 6.10
C LYS A 52 20.77 -14.52 5.83
N LYS A 53 19.84 -13.76 5.24
CA LYS A 53 18.58 -14.28 4.73
C LYS A 53 19.00 -15.44 3.86
N ARG A 54 18.86 -16.66 4.37
CA ARG A 54 19.04 -17.85 3.55
C ARG A 54 18.02 -17.64 2.45
N GLU A 55 18.50 -17.44 1.22
CA GLU A 55 17.62 -17.50 0.05
C GLU A 55 17.06 -18.91 0.10
N ILE A 56 15.88 -19.05 0.68
CA ILE A 56 15.13 -20.29 0.64
C ILE A 56 14.84 -20.46 -0.83
N GLU A 57 15.61 -21.34 -1.47
CA GLU A 57 15.40 -21.72 -2.86
C GLU A 57 13.95 -22.18 -2.96
N LYS A 58 13.13 -21.37 -3.62
CA LYS A 58 11.73 -21.70 -3.80
C LYS A 58 11.69 -23.00 -4.61
N PRO A 59 10.91 -24.02 -4.19
CA PRO A 59 10.83 -25.27 -4.92
C PRO A 59 10.44 -24.98 -6.38
N LYS A 60 11.22 -25.52 -7.32
CA LYS A 60 11.02 -25.32 -8.76
C LYS A 60 9.64 -25.86 -9.13
N LYS A 61 8.73 -24.96 -9.50
CA LYS A 61 7.40 -25.35 -10.01
C LYS A 61 7.59 -26.14 -11.32
N PRO A 62 6.78 -27.19 -11.58
CA PRO A 62 6.91 -28.01 -12.79
C PRO A 62 6.69 -27.21 -14.09
N PHE A 63 6.01 -26.06 -14.01
CA PHE A 63 5.84 -25.12 -15.10
C PHE A 63 5.99 -23.68 -14.59
N THR A 64 6.86 -22.90 -15.23
CA THR A 64 6.98 -21.46 -14.99
C THR A 64 6.32 -20.76 -16.18
N PRO A 65 5.19 -20.05 -15.99
CA PRO A 65 4.56 -19.35 -17.09
C PRO A 65 5.54 -18.32 -17.68
N PRO A 66 5.50 -18.09 -19.00
CA PRO A 66 6.35 -17.09 -19.64
C PRO A 66 6.12 -15.74 -18.96
N HIS A 67 7.20 -14.98 -18.77
CA HIS A 67 7.15 -13.69 -18.09
C HIS A 67 6.17 -12.75 -18.84
N SER A 68 5.01 -12.49 -18.24
CA SER A 68 4.06 -11.54 -18.82
C SER A 68 4.64 -10.13 -18.67
N ARG A 69 4.58 -9.34 -19.75
CA ARG A 69 4.92 -7.92 -19.64
C ARG A 69 3.80 -7.26 -18.85
N ILE A 70 4.12 -6.80 -17.64
CA ILE A 70 3.20 -5.97 -16.86
C ILE A 70 2.95 -4.70 -17.69
N LEU A 71 1.71 -4.54 -18.15
CA LEU A 71 1.29 -3.35 -18.88
C LEU A 71 1.29 -2.17 -17.90
N HIS A 72 2.36 -1.39 -17.89
CA HIS A 72 2.41 -0.17 -17.10
C HIS A 72 1.48 0.88 -17.71
N HIS A 73 0.46 1.31 -16.95
CA HIS A 73 -0.40 2.41 -17.36
C HIS A 73 0.41 3.71 -17.42
N LYS A 74 0.59 4.25 -18.63
CA LYS A 74 1.24 5.56 -18.82
C LYS A 74 0.35 6.66 -18.24
N LYS A 75 0.95 7.58 -17.48
CA LYS A 75 0.25 8.80 -17.07
C LYS A 75 -0.19 9.57 -18.33
N PRO A 76 -1.42 10.11 -18.38
CA PRO A 76 -1.89 10.85 -19.55
C PRO A 76 -1.05 12.11 -19.76
N SER A 77 -0.87 12.51 -21.03
CA SER A 77 -0.19 13.77 -21.35
C SER A 77 -0.99 14.98 -20.86
N LYS A 78 -0.32 16.11 -20.64
CA LYS A 78 -0.96 17.38 -20.27
C LYS A 78 -2.08 17.76 -21.25
N THR A 79 -1.88 17.51 -22.54
CA THR A 79 -2.89 17.72 -23.60
C THR A 79 -4.13 16.86 -23.40
N LYS A 80 -3.98 15.58 -23.02
CA LYS A 80 -5.10 14.67 -22.80
C LYS A 80 -5.91 15.09 -21.56
N ILE A 81 -5.22 15.55 -20.51
CA ILE A 81 -5.85 16.14 -19.31
C ILE A 81 -6.62 17.40 -19.68
N ALA A 82 -6.02 18.32 -20.43
CA ALA A 82 -6.68 19.56 -20.87
C ALA A 82 -7.91 19.29 -21.73
N ARG A 83 -7.85 18.33 -22.66
CA ARG A 83 -9.01 17.91 -23.48
C ARG A 83 -10.13 17.34 -22.60
N LEU A 84 -9.79 16.52 -21.61
CA LEU A 84 -10.77 15.98 -20.67
C LEU A 84 -11.44 17.11 -19.86
N TYR A 85 -10.64 18.04 -19.34
CA TYR A 85 -11.13 19.20 -18.60
C TYR A 85 -12.09 20.05 -19.43
N ALA A 86 -11.72 20.37 -20.68
CA ALA A 86 -12.59 21.09 -21.61
C ALA A 86 -13.90 20.34 -21.87
N LYS A 87 -13.86 19.01 -22.06
CA LYS A 87 -15.07 18.19 -22.21
C LYS A 87 -15.98 18.26 -20.98
N LEU A 88 -15.41 18.14 -19.78
CA LEU A 88 -16.16 18.26 -18.53
C LEU A 88 -16.85 19.63 -18.43
N LYS A 89 -16.14 20.72 -18.71
CA LYS A 89 -16.71 22.07 -18.71
C LYS A 89 -17.76 22.29 -19.79
N ASN A 90 -17.61 21.67 -20.96
CA ASN A 90 -18.65 21.73 -21.99
C ASN A 90 -19.92 20.98 -21.57
N MET A 91 -19.80 19.82 -20.93
CA MET A 91 -20.96 19.12 -20.37
C MET A 91 -21.63 19.93 -19.26
N GLU A 92 -20.87 20.59 -18.40
CA GLU A 92 -21.39 21.49 -17.37
C GLU A 92 -22.19 22.65 -18.01
N ARG A 93 -21.65 23.28 -19.05
CA ARG A 93 -22.35 24.32 -19.83
C ARG A 93 -23.61 23.80 -20.50
N GLN A 94 -23.59 22.62 -21.08
CA GLN A 94 -24.77 22.00 -21.69
C GLN A 94 -25.87 21.71 -20.67
N ARG A 95 -25.49 21.33 -19.45
CA ARG A 95 -26.44 21.10 -18.34
C ARG A 95 -27.04 22.40 -17.82
N ALA A 96 -26.24 23.48 -17.77
CA ALA A 96 -26.69 24.80 -17.32
C ALA A 96 -27.46 25.58 -18.40
N ALA A 97 -27.22 25.27 -19.67
CA ALA A 97 -27.99 25.84 -20.76
C ALA A 97 -29.46 25.40 -20.64
N PRO A 98 -30.43 26.30 -20.84
CA PRO A 98 -31.82 25.91 -20.88
C PRO A 98 -31.99 24.84 -21.95
N GLN A 99 -32.54 23.69 -21.57
CA GLN A 99 -32.91 22.66 -22.54
C GLN A 99 -33.88 23.34 -23.51
N LYS A 100 -33.50 23.45 -24.79
CA LYS A 100 -34.45 23.84 -25.84
C LYS A 100 -35.50 22.74 -25.86
N LEU A 101 -36.63 22.97 -25.18
CA LEU A 101 -37.74 22.04 -25.23
C LEU A 101 -38.18 22.02 -26.70
N ARG A 102 -38.27 20.82 -27.28
CA ARG A 102 -38.87 20.67 -28.61
C ARG A 102 -40.29 21.25 -28.52
N GLY A 103 -40.48 22.45 -29.08
CA GLY A 103 -41.75 23.17 -29.00
C GLY A 103 -41.71 24.52 -28.29
N ASP A 104 -40.54 25.11 -28.01
CA ASP A 104 -40.45 26.50 -27.54
C ASP A 104 -41.34 27.40 -28.40
N PHE A 105 -42.37 27.98 -27.75
CA PHE A 105 -43.36 28.85 -28.37
C PHE A 105 -42.62 30.03 -28.98
N LYS A 106 -42.35 29.99 -30.30
CA LYS A 106 -41.74 31.11 -30.99
C LYS A 106 -42.63 32.32 -30.73
N PRO A 107 -42.08 33.47 -30.28
CA PRO A 107 -42.90 34.66 -30.12
C PRO A 107 -43.54 34.97 -31.47
N LYS A 108 -44.88 35.15 -31.48
CA LYS A 108 -45.63 35.40 -32.72
C LYS A 108 -44.97 36.53 -33.54
N PRO A 109 -44.79 36.37 -34.86
CA PRO A 109 -44.21 37.39 -35.70
C PRO A 109 -45.01 38.69 -35.64
N ALA A 110 -44.35 39.82 -35.87
CA ALA A 110 -44.93 41.15 -35.69
C ALA A 110 -46.20 41.39 -36.52
N GLN A 111 -46.32 40.72 -37.67
CA GLN A 111 -47.48 40.80 -38.56
C GLN A 111 -48.73 40.17 -37.94
N GLU A 112 -48.61 38.98 -37.34
CA GLU A 112 -49.71 38.29 -36.66
C GLU A 112 -50.23 39.09 -35.44
N LYS A 113 -49.34 39.81 -34.75
CA LYS A 113 -49.73 40.71 -33.64
C LYS A 113 -50.50 41.95 -34.11
N ARG A 114 -50.29 42.41 -35.35
CA ARG A 114 -50.96 43.59 -35.91
C ARG A 114 -52.41 43.29 -36.28
N VAL A 115 -52.70 42.09 -36.80
CA VAL A 115 -54.04 41.71 -37.26
C VAL A 115 -55.04 41.62 -36.10
N PHE A 116 -54.61 41.10 -34.94
CA PHE A 116 -55.48 40.95 -33.76
C PHE A 116 -56.00 42.28 -33.19
N LYS A 117 -55.28 43.39 -33.40
CA LYS A 117 -55.70 44.73 -32.91
C LYS A 117 -56.82 45.38 -33.75
N GLN A 118 -57.10 44.87 -34.95
CA GLN A 118 -58.06 45.52 -35.86
C GLN A 118 -59.52 45.13 -35.59
N ASN A 119 -59.77 44.04 -34.85
CA ASN A 119 -61.13 43.50 -34.62
C ASN A 119 -61.71 43.82 -33.22
N THR A 120 -61.13 44.76 -32.47
CA THR A 120 -61.65 45.23 -31.18
C THR A 120 -62.26 46.63 -31.29
N ARG A 121 -63.27 46.78 -32.15
CA ARG A 121 -64.16 47.94 -32.22
C ARG A 121 -65.60 47.48 -32.20
#